data_AF-A0A944S219-F1
#
_entry.id   AF-A0A944S219-F1
#
_cell.length_a   1.000
_cell.length_b   1.000
_cell.length_c   1.000
_cell.angle_alpha   90.00
_cell.angle_beta   90.00
_cell.angle_gamma   90.00
#
_symmetry.space_group_name_H-M   'P 1'
#
loop_
_entity.id
_entity.type
_entity.pdbx_description
1 polymer ?
#
loop_
_entity_poly.entity_id
_entity_poly.type
_entity_poly.pdbx_seq_one_letter_code
_entity_poly.pdbx_strand_id
1 'polypeptide(L)' 'SRLVVGGETKLVEGLMLRGGGSRIFEDDASGDLNAGLGYRWNQLLFDYGYHIPLDLTETNGSHRFSLVWQL' A
#
# COMPACT_ATOMS: atom_id res chain seq x y z
N SER A 1 8.57 11.48 15.85
CA SER A 1 7.30 11.78 15.14
C SER A 1 7.24 10.96 13.85
N ARG A 2 6.05 10.67 13.29
CA ARG A 2 5.89 9.86 12.07
C ARG A 2 5.38 10.71 10.90
N LEU A 3 6.09 10.69 9.77
CA LEU A 3 5.64 11.27 8.50
C LEU A 3 5.09 10.15 7.61
N VAL A 4 3.93 10.38 7.00
CA VAL A 4 3.30 9.47 6.03
C VAL A 4 3.04 10.25 4.76
N VAL A 5 3.44 9.69 3.61
CA VAL A 5 3.15 10.23 2.28
C VAL A 5 2.60 9.14 1.39
N GLY A 6 1.65 9.47 0.53
CA GLY A 6 1.06 8.50 -0.39
C GLY A 6 0.30 9.16 -1.52
N GLY A 7 0.13 8.41 -2.60
CA GLY A 7 -0.60 8.80 -3.79
C GLY A 7 -1.33 7.62 -4.41
N GLU A 8 -2.42 7.93 -5.10
CA GLU A 8 -3.17 7.00 -5.93
C GLU A 8 -3.29 7.59 -7.34
N THR A 9 -3.21 6.73 -8.36
CA THR A 9 -3.61 7.09 -9.71
C THR A 9 -4.54 6.02 -10.28
N LYS A 10 -5.56 6.49 -11.01
CA LYS A 10 -6.40 5.63 -11.83
C LYS A 10 -5.71 5.38 -13.16
N LEU A 11 -5.75 4.14 -13.60
CA LEU A 11 -5.33 3.70 -14.93
C LEU A 11 -6.58 3.44 -15.79
N VAL A 12 -6.42 2.64 -16.84
CA VAL A 12 -7.51 2.25 -17.73
C VAL A 12 -8.44 1.23 -17.07
N GLU A 13 -9.70 1.24 -17.50
CA GLU A 13 -10.68 0.16 -17.22
C GLU A 13 -10.87 -0.17 -15.72
N GLY A 14 -10.76 0.82 -14.83
CA GLY A 14 -10.98 0.61 -13.40
C GLY A 14 -9.78 0.05 -12.63
N LEU A 15 -8.63 -0.10 -13.28
CA LEU A 15 -7.35 -0.38 -12.64
C LEU A 15 -6.85 0.87 -11.89
N MET A 16 -6.25 0.67 -10.72
CA MET A 16 -5.72 1.71 -9.83
C MET A 16 -4.33 1.29 -9.35
N LEU A 17 -3.41 2.25 -9.28
CA LEU A 17 -2.11 2.10 -8.65
C LEU A 17 -2.06 2.95 -7.39
N ARG A 18 -1.53 2.38 -6.31
CA ARG A 18 -1.28 3.07 -5.04
C ARG A 18 0.18 2.92 -4.66
N GLY A 19 0.77 3.99 -4.18
CA GLY A 19 2.13 4.02 -3.67
C GLY A 19 2.22 4.95 -2.48
N GLY A 20 3.01 4.58 -1.48
CA GLY A 20 3.24 5.44 -0.34
C GLY A 20 4.34 4.92 0.55
N GLY A 21 4.65 5.67 1.59
CA GLY A 21 5.61 5.26 2.58
C GLY A 21 5.48 6.08 3.84
N SER A 22 6.11 5.58 4.90
CA SER A 22 6.22 6.31 6.14
C SER A 22 7.64 6.27 6.69
N ARG A 23 7.98 7.31 7.44
CA ARG A 23 9.27 7.42 8.12
C ARG A 23 9.06 7.85 9.56
N ILE A 24 9.72 7.15 10.47
CA ILE A 24 9.78 7.50 11.88
C ILE A 24 11.10 8.25 12.12
N PHE A 25 11.00 9.45 12.69
CA PHE A 25 12.16 10.24 13.09
C PHE A 25 12.48 9.93 14.55
N GLU A 26 13.16 8.82 14.78
CA GLU A 26 13.82 8.41 16.03
C GLU A 26 15.23 7.90 15.70
N ASP A 27 16.11 7.74 16.69
CA ASP A 27 17.55 7.47 16.51
C ASP A 27 17.85 6.19 15.69
N ASP A 28 16.88 5.27 15.57
CA ASP A 28 16.95 4.05 14.75
C ASP A 28 16.23 4.13 13.38
N ALA A 29 15.91 5.35 12.92
CA ALA A 29 15.41 5.69 11.58
C ALA A 29 14.70 4.56 10.80
N SER A 30 13.56 4.10 11.30
CA SER A 30 12.76 3.07 10.62
C SER A 30 11.75 3.68 9.64
N GLY A 31 11.37 2.89 8.65
CA GLY A 31 10.39 3.30 7.66
C GLY A 31 9.81 2.14 6.89
N ASP A 32 8.74 2.41 6.16
CA ASP A 32 8.06 1.45 5.33
C ASP A 32 7.68 2.06 3.98
N LEU A 33 7.72 1.24 2.94
CA LEU A 33 7.13 1.53 1.64
C LEU A 33 5.93 0.60 1.43
N ASN A 34 4.92 1.10 0.73
CA ASN A 34 3.75 0.34 0.36
C ASN A 34 3.46 0.56 -1.12
N ALA A 35 3.19 -0.53 -1.84
CA ALA A 35 2.74 -0.51 -3.22
C ALA A 35 1.46 -1.33 -3.35
N GLY A 36 0.53 -0.91 -4.19
CA GLY A 36 -0.74 -1.60 -4.34
C GLY A 36 -1.38 -1.45 -5.70
N LEU A 37 -2.20 -2.44 -6.03
CA LEU A 37 -3.04 -2.54 -7.22
C LEU A 37 -4.49 -2.64 -6.76
N GLY A 38 -5.36 -1.83 -7.34
CA GLY A 38 -6.80 -1.93 -7.16
C GLY A 38 -7.48 -2.18 -8.49
N TYR A 39 -8.57 -2.94 -8.52
CA TYR A 39 -9.37 -3.14 -9.71
C TYR A 39 -10.85 -3.10 -9.35
N ARG A 40 -11.63 -2.31 -10.09
CA ARG A 40 -13.08 -2.24 -9.95
C ARG A 40 -13.76 -2.86 -11.16
N TRP A 41 -14.59 -3.86 -10.92
CA TRP A 41 -15.47 -4.46 -11.92
C TRP A 41 -16.91 -4.42 -11.44
N ASN A 42 -17.74 -3.55 -12.03
CA ASN A 42 -19.11 -3.29 -11.58
C ASN A 42 -19.16 -2.96 -10.08
N GLN A 43 -19.82 -3.81 -9.28
CA GLN A 43 -19.92 -3.69 -7.82
C GLN A 43 -18.79 -4.38 -7.06
N LEU A 44 -17.89 -5.10 -7.75
CA LEU A 44 -16.77 -5.81 -7.16
C LEU A 44 -15.53 -4.92 -7.15
N LEU A 45 -14.88 -4.78 -5.99
CA LEU A 45 -13.57 -4.16 -5.86
C LEU A 45 -12.59 -5.20 -5.34
N PHE A 46 -11.48 -5.35 -6.04
CA PHE A 46 -10.32 -6.12 -5.62
C PHE A 46 -9.18 -5.16 -5.30
N ASP A 47 -8.51 -5.38 -4.17
CA ASP A 47 -7.28 -4.67 -3.84
C ASP A 47 -6.20 -5.66 -3.42
N TYR A 48 -5.00 -5.42 -3.95
CA TYR A 48 -3.75 -6.06 -3.56
C TYR A 48 -2.79 -5.00 -3.05
N GLY A 49 -2.15 -5.24 -1.91
CA GLY A 49 -1.13 -4.39 -1.34
C GLY A 49 0.08 -5.20 -0.89
N TYR A 50 1.26 -4.63 -1.06
CA TYR A 50 2.51 -5.16 -0.54
C TYR A 50 3.19 -4.12 0.35
N HIS A 51 3.53 -4.55 1.55
CA HIS A 51 4.27 -3.79 2.54
C HIS A 51 5.75 -4.18 2.49
N ILE A 52 6.63 -3.19 2.36
CA ILE A 52 8.08 -3.33 2.26
C ILE A 52 8.69 -2.62 3.48
N PRO A 53 9.12 -3.35 4.52
CA PRO A 53 9.89 -2.75 5.60
C PRO A 53 11.25 -2.28 5.05
N LEU A 54 11.65 -1.06 5.41
CA LEU A 54 12.98 -0.51 5.04
C LEU A 54 14.06 -0.84 6.07
N ASP A 55 13.67 -1.38 7.22
CA ASP A 55 14.58 -1.82 8.26
C ASP A 55 15.21 -3.18 7.88
N LEU A 56 16.54 -3.23 7.83
CA LEU A 56 17.31 -4.42 7.43
C LEU A 56 17.31 -5.52 8.51
N THR A 57 16.81 -5.21 9.70
CA THR A 57 16.74 -6.15 10.83
C THR A 57 15.52 -7.06 10.79
N GLU A 58 14.45 -6.68 10.06
CA GLU A 58 13.22 -7.46 9.96
C GLU A 58 12.78 -7.69 8.51
N THR A 59 12.82 -8.94 8.05
CA THR A 59 12.29 -9.35 6.73
C THR A 59 10.78 -9.62 6.79
N ASN A 60 10.02 -8.67 7.33
CA ASN A 60 8.58 -8.79 7.62
C ASN A 60 7.68 -8.20 6.53
N GLY A 61 8.06 -8.41 5.26
CA GLY A 61 7.20 -8.02 4.14
C GLY A 61 5.84 -8.71 4.22
N SER A 62 4.75 -7.97 4.02
CA SER A 62 3.40 -8.54 4.12
C SER A 62 2.58 -8.27 2.86
N HIS A 63 1.82 -9.29 2.45
CA HIS A 63 0.87 -9.23 1.35
C HIS A 63 -0.54 -9.08 1.92
N ARG A 64 -1.31 -8.12 1.40
CA ARG A 64 -2.70 -7.91 1.78
C ARG A 64 -3.59 -8.03 0.54
N PHE A 65 -4.65 -8.82 0.67
CA PHE A 65 -5.69 -8.96 -0.33
C PHE A 65 -7.02 -8.57 0.29
N SER A 66 -7.84 -7.81 -0.44
CA SER A 66 -9.22 -7.55 -0.05
C SER A 66 -10.15 -7.63 -1.24
N LEU A 67 -11.36 -8.12 -0.98
CA LEU A 67 -12.46 -8.19 -1.92
C LEU A 67 -13.67 -7.52 -1.27
N VAL A 68 -14.28 -6.58 -1.98
CA VAL A 68 -15.44 -5.83 -1.50
C VAL A 68 -16.56 -5.92 -2.53
N TRP A 69 -17.77 -6.18 -2.05
CA TRP A 69 -18.99 -6.07 -2.85
C TRP A 69 -19.78 -4.84 -2.40
N GLN A 70 -20.09 -3.94 -3.33
CA GLN A 70 -20.91 -2.76 -3.07
C GLN A 70 -22.39 -3.08 -3.33
N LEU A 71 -23.22 -3.00 -2.28
CA LEU A 71 -24.68 -3.16 -2.35
C LEU A 71 -25.37 -1.92 -2.91
#